data_AF-A0A2V8W2K5-F1
#
_entry.id   AF-A0A2V8W2K5-F1
#
_cell.length_a   1.000
_cell.length_b   1.000
_cell.length_c   1.000
_cell.angle_alpha   90.00
_cell.angle_beta   90.00
_cell.angle_gamma   90.00
#
_symmetry.space_group_name_H-M   'P 1'
#
loop_
_entity.id
_entity.type
_entity.pdbx_description
1 polymer ?
#
loop_
_entity_poly.entity_id
_entity_poly.type
_entity_poly.pdbx_seq_one_letter_code
_entity_poly.pdbx_strand_id
1 'polypeptide(L)'
;MNCEEFELIGLDAERDTSLSEVERVAAREHAGGCSRCAALLESWQAAGAELRAFAEDTAMAQAPARVEMRLLQEFRTQHVTLKVRRAAMVAAWALAAAAIFAGVVSWRSWRHGQQDVASKHTGSKPAVKISPENNAGAGTNPENAVGFANGMPAQVSAGSDGSEALVADNELSGFTLLPGTIAMDTDDAAILRVRMQRGALGALGLTVNEERASEWIRVDLLVGDDGLPQAVRLPQ
;
A
#
# COMPACT_ATOMS: atom_id res chain seq x y z
N MET A 1 -30.94 16.70 -23.68
CA MET A 1 -30.57 16.96 -22.28
C MET A 1 -31.33 18.18 -21.74
N ASN A 2 -31.37 18.32 -20.43
CA ASN A 2 -31.86 19.51 -19.71
C ASN A 2 -30.67 20.44 -19.34
N CYS A 3 -30.96 21.59 -18.71
CA CYS A 3 -29.91 22.58 -18.38
C CYS A 3 -28.97 22.13 -17.26
N GLU A 4 -29.46 21.36 -16.28
CA GLU A 4 -28.67 20.84 -15.15
C GLU A 4 -27.70 19.74 -15.65
N GLU A 5 -28.17 18.86 -16.54
CA GLU A 5 -27.32 17.89 -17.27
C GLU A 5 -26.21 18.60 -18.07
N PHE A 6 -26.53 19.71 -18.73
CA PHE A 6 -25.53 20.52 -19.45
C PHE A 6 -24.51 21.19 -18.50
N GLU A 7 -24.98 21.73 -17.37
CA GLU A 7 -24.12 22.33 -16.35
C GLU A 7 -23.20 21.31 -15.67
N LEU A 8 -23.64 20.06 -15.51
CA LEU A 8 -22.84 18.95 -14.99
C LEU A 8 -21.78 18.45 -15.97
N ILE A 9 -22.05 18.49 -17.28
CA ILE A 9 -21.09 18.14 -18.34
C ILE A 9 -19.98 19.19 -18.48
N GLY A 10 -20.32 20.48 -18.26
CA GLY A 10 -19.33 21.55 -18.08
C GLY A 10 -18.49 21.90 -19.32
N LEU A 11 -17.41 22.65 -19.09
CA LEU A 11 -16.45 23.07 -20.14
C LEU A 11 -15.64 21.90 -20.72
N ASP A 12 -15.33 20.89 -19.91
CA ASP A 12 -14.50 19.76 -20.34
C ASP A 12 -15.23 18.72 -21.20
N ALA A 13 -16.46 19.00 -21.64
CA ALA A 13 -17.27 18.15 -22.54
C ALA A 13 -16.48 17.54 -23.73
N GLU A 14 -15.58 18.33 -24.34
CA GLU A 14 -14.77 17.90 -25.50
C GLU A 14 -13.42 17.28 -25.12
N ARG A 15 -13.01 17.36 -23.85
CA ARG A 15 -11.73 16.88 -23.32
C ARG A 15 -11.87 15.61 -22.47
N ASP A 16 -12.99 15.46 -21.78
CA ASP A 16 -13.28 14.27 -20.98
C ASP A 16 -13.56 13.08 -21.90
N THR A 17 -12.71 12.05 -21.78
CA THR A 17 -12.78 10.80 -22.55
C THR A 17 -13.79 9.80 -21.98
N SER A 18 -14.38 10.06 -20.81
CA SER A 18 -15.45 9.25 -20.23
C SER A 18 -16.82 9.51 -20.87
N LEU A 19 -17.05 10.72 -21.36
CA LEU A 19 -18.28 11.11 -22.06
C LEU A 19 -18.41 10.42 -23.42
N SER A 20 -19.61 9.98 -23.76
CA SER A 20 -19.92 9.47 -25.10
C SER A 20 -20.06 10.59 -26.12
N GLU A 21 -19.85 10.29 -27.40
CA GLU A 21 -20.06 11.30 -28.45
C GLU A 21 -21.53 11.71 -28.59
N VAL A 22 -22.46 10.86 -28.15
CA VAL A 22 -23.89 11.20 -28.11
C VAL A 22 -24.16 12.34 -27.13
N GLU A 23 -23.51 12.32 -25.96
CA GLU A 23 -23.62 13.39 -24.96
C GLU A 23 -22.98 14.69 -25.45
N ARG A 24 -21.82 14.62 -26.13
CA ARG A 24 -21.19 15.81 -26.76
C ARG A 24 -22.06 16.43 -27.84
N VAL A 25 -22.66 15.63 -28.71
CA VAL A 25 -23.58 16.12 -29.75
C VAL A 25 -24.83 16.74 -29.12
N ALA A 26 -25.44 16.08 -28.13
CA ALA A 26 -26.60 16.60 -27.42
C ALA A 26 -26.30 17.87 -26.61
N ALA A 27 -25.07 18.06 -26.12
CA ALA A 27 -24.64 19.30 -25.47
C ALA A 27 -24.55 20.46 -26.47
N ARG A 28 -23.90 20.24 -27.63
CA ARG A 28 -23.81 21.23 -28.71
C ARG A 28 -25.20 21.62 -29.23
N GLU A 29 -26.12 20.65 -29.38
CA GLU A 29 -27.50 20.89 -29.77
C GLU A 29 -28.28 21.69 -28.70
N HIS A 30 -28.15 21.34 -27.42
CA HIS A 30 -28.81 22.07 -26.33
C HIS A 30 -28.31 23.52 -26.22
N ALA A 31 -26.99 23.76 -26.35
CA ALA A 31 -26.44 25.11 -26.39
C ALA A 31 -26.97 25.92 -27.59
N GLY A 32 -27.16 25.29 -28.75
CA GLY A 32 -27.79 25.93 -29.92
C GLY A 32 -29.27 26.30 -29.71
N GLY A 33 -30.00 25.54 -28.87
CA GLY A 33 -31.42 25.77 -28.58
C GLY A 33 -31.73 26.62 -27.34
N CYS A 34 -30.78 26.76 -26.40
CA CYS A 34 -31.00 27.40 -25.10
C CYS A 34 -30.05 28.59 -24.88
N SER A 35 -30.58 29.82 -24.90
CA SER A 35 -29.79 31.05 -24.77
C SER A 35 -29.03 31.17 -23.44
N ARG A 36 -29.55 30.62 -22.33
CA ARG A 36 -28.85 30.57 -21.04
C ARG A 36 -27.60 29.68 -21.12
N CYS A 37 -27.72 28.50 -21.74
CA CYS A 37 -26.61 27.57 -21.91
C CYS A 37 -25.62 28.05 -22.98
N ALA A 38 -26.08 28.75 -24.02
CA ALA A 38 -25.22 29.41 -25.01
C ALA A 38 -24.29 30.45 -24.36
N ALA A 39 -24.85 31.38 -23.57
CA ALA A 39 -24.06 32.42 -22.88
C ALA A 39 -23.12 31.82 -21.81
N LEU A 40 -23.53 30.74 -21.15
CA LEU A 40 -22.68 30.00 -20.22
C LEU A 40 -21.48 29.37 -20.95
N LEU A 41 -21.74 28.66 -22.06
CA LEU A 41 -20.71 28.06 -22.91
C LEU A 41 -19.74 29.11 -23.47
N GLU A 42 -20.23 30.26 -23.92
CA GLU A 42 -19.43 31.39 -24.39
C GLU A 42 -18.50 31.92 -23.28
N SER A 43 -19.01 32.08 -22.04
CA SER A 43 -18.19 32.52 -20.92
C SER A 43 -17.10 31.50 -20.53
N TRP A 44 -17.38 30.20 -20.64
CA TRP A 44 -16.37 29.14 -20.45
C TRP A 44 -15.33 29.12 -21.58
N GLN A 45 -15.73 29.33 -22.84
CA GLN A 45 -14.80 29.43 -23.97
C GLN A 45 -13.90 30.65 -23.86
N ALA A 46 -14.42 31.80 -23.42
CA ALA A 46 -13.63 33.00 -23.16
C ALA A 46 -12.58 32.76 -22.06
N ALA A 47 -12.97 32.21 -20.90
CA ALA A 47 -12.03 31.86 -19.84
C ALA A 47 -10.98 30.82 -20.31
N GLY A 48 -11.41 29.83 -21.11
CA GLY A 48 -10.51 28.85 -21.72
C GLY A 48 -9.57 29.42 -22.79
N ALA A 49 -9.88 30.59 -23.37
CA ALA A 49 -8.98 31.34 -24.26
C ALA A 49 -7.97 32.16 -23.46
N GLU A 50 -8.41 32.89 -22.43
CA GLU A 50 -7.55 33.66 -21.53
C GLU A 50 -6.52 32.77 -20.81
N LEU A 51 -6.94 31.62 -20.27
CA LEU A 51 -6.05 30.66 -19.63
C LEU A 51 -5.01 30.08 -20.60
N ARG A 52 -5.34 29.93 -21.89
CA ARG A 52 -4.39 29.47 -22.92
C ARG A 52 -3.40 30.57 -23.28
N ALA A 53 -3.85 31.81 -23.46
CA ALA A 53 -2.97 32.95 -23.69
C ALA A 53 -1.99 33.17 -22.52
N PHE A 54 -2.46 33.02 -21.28
CA PHE A 54 -1.61 33.04 -20.09
C PHE A 54 -0.62 31.86 -20.06
N ALA A 55 -1.03 30.66 -20.48
CA ALA A 55 -0.13 29.50 -20.59
C ALA A 55 0.93 29.68 -21.69
N GLU A 56 0.62 30.40 -22.76
CA GLU A 56 1.57 30.75 -23.84
C GLU A 56 2.56 31.85 -23.41
N ASP A 57 2.09 32.90 -22.74
CA ASP A 57 2.96 33.95 -22.15
C ASP A 57 3.91 33.36 -21.08
N THR A 58 3.40 32.46 -20.24
CA THR A 58 4.20 31.75 -19.23
C THR A 58 4.97 30.54 -19.77
N ALA A 59 4.84 30.15 -21.04
CA ALA A 59 5.53 28.98 -21.60
C ALA A 59 7.06 29.11 -21.57
N MET A 60 7.57 30.36 -21.59
CA MET A 60 9.02 30.65 -21.50
C MET A 60 9.51 30.70 -20.03
N ALA A 61 8.62 30.67 -19.04
CA ALA A 61 8.98 30.67 -17.62
C ALA A 61 9.40 29.26 -17.17
N GLN A 62 10.68 28.95 -17.38
CA GLN A 62 11.22 27.61 -17.13
C GLN A 62 11.06 27.18 -15.66
N ALA A 63 10.50 25.98 -15.45
CA ALA A 63 10.24 25.45 -14.11
C ALA A 63 11.55 25.35 -13.29
N PRO A 64 11.57 25.72 -11.99
CA PRO A 64 12.79 25.64 -11.20
C PRO A 64 13.29 24.20 -11.10
N ALA A 65 14.56 23.95 -11.43
CA ALA A 65 15.15 22.59 -11.55
C ALA A 65 14.93 21.67 -10.34
N ARG A 66 14.76 22.23 -9.12
CA ARG A 66 14.38 21.47 -7.91
C ARG A 66 13.03 20.75 -8.02
N VAL A 67 12.09 21.32 -8.79
CA VAL A 67 10.74 20.78 -9.02
C VAL A 67 10.79 19.70 -10.09
N GLU A 68 11.51 19.95 -11.19
CA GLU A 68 11.76 18.96 -12.24
C GLU A 68 12.45 17.71 -11.67
N MET A 69 13.55 17.89 -10.92
CA MET A 69 14.25 16.77 -10.28
C MET A 69 13.36 15.97 -9.33
N ARG A 70 12.46 16.62 -8.59
CA ARG A 70 11.49 15.92 -7.72
C ARG A 70 10.43 15.17 -8.53
N LEU A 71 9.84 15.80 -9.56
CA LEU A 71 8.88 15.14 -10.45
C LEU A 71 9.52 13.93 -11.16
N LEU A 72 10.76 14.05 -11.64
CA LEU A 72 11.51 12.95 -12.23
C LEU A 72 11.87 11.86 -11.21
N GLN A 73 11.91 12.15 -9.91
CA GLN A 73 12.07 11.15 -8.85
C GLN A 73 10.75 10.39 -8.62
N GLU A 74 9.64 11.10 -8.34
CA GLU A 74 8.33 10.47 -8.10
C GLU A 74 7.80 9.71 -9.32
N PHE A 75 8.04 10.22 -10.54
CA PHE A 75 7.69 9.51 -11.77
C PHE A 75 8.45 8.19 -11.89
N ARG A 76 9.71 8.14 -11.45
CA ARG A 76 10.53 6.92 -11.47
C ARG A 76 10.09 5.92 -10.39
N THR A 77 9.78 6.35 -9.16
CA THR A 77 9.27 5.43 -8.12
C THR A 77 7.97 4.77 -8.58
N GLN A 78 6.99 5.57 -9.02
CA GLN A 78 5.69 5.07 -9.52
C GLN A 78 5.83 4.15 -10.75
N HIS A 79 6.69 4.48 -11.72
CA HIS A 79 6.85 3.64 -12.91
C HIS A 79 7.67 2.37 -12.66
N VAL A 80 8.55 2.35 -11.66
CA VAL A 80 9.26 1.13 -11.25
C VAL A 80 8.29 0.20 -10.51
N THR A 81 7.54 0.68 -9.52
CA THR A 81 6.58 -0.17 -8.78
C THR A 81 5.51 -0.76 -9.69
N LEU A 82 4.95 0.00 -10.63
CA LEU A 82 3.97 -0.50 -11.61
C LEU A 82 4.56 -1.56 -12.56
N LYS A 83 5.83 -1.40 -13.00
CA LYS A 83 6.50 -2.41 -13.83
C LYS A 83 6.81 -3.68 -13.04
N VAL A 84 7.28 -3.55 -11.79
CA VAL A 84 7.58 -4.68 -10.90
C VAL A 84 6.30 -5.44 -10.55
N ARG A 85 5.22 -4.76 -10.12
CA ARG A 85 3.91 -5.38 -9.83
C ARG A 85 3.37 -6.16 -11.05
N ARG A 86 3.49 -5.62 -12.28
CA ARG A 86 3.11 -6.34 -13.52
C ARG A 86 4.01 -7.55 -13.82
N ALA A 87 5.33 -7.41 -13.69
CA ALA A 87 6.27 -8.50 -13.95
C ALA A 87 6.10 -9.66 -12.95
N ALA A 88 5.95 -9.35 -11.65
CA ALA A 88 5.68 -10.32 -10.61
C ALA A 88 4.35 -11.05 -10.82
N MET A 89 3.29 -10.34 -11.23
CA MET A 89 2.00 -10.94 -11.57
C MET A 89 2.12 -11.91 -12.76
N VAL A 90 2.80 -11.53 -13.84
CA VAL A 90 3.04 -12.42 -15.00
C VAL A 90 3.87 -13.65 -14.60
N ALA A 91 4.90 -13.48 -13.76
CA ALA A 91 5.69 -14.59 -13.24
C ALA A 91 4.87 -15.55 -12.37
N ALA A 92 3.98 -15.03 -11.51
CA ALA A 92 3.09 -15.84 -10.68
C ALA A 92 2.10 -16.67 -11.54
N TRP A 93 1.49 -16.07 -12.57
CA TRP A 93 0.64 -16.79 -13.53
C TRP A 93 1.42 -17.86 -14.30
N ALA A 94 2.66 -17.59 -14.72
CA ALA A 94 3.52 -18.55 -15.40
C ALA A 94 3.90 -19.74 -14.50
N LEU A 95 4.24 -19.49 -13.23
CA LEU A 95 4.53 -20.54 -12.25
C LEU A 95 3.28 -21.39 -11.93
N ALA A 96 2.11 -20.77 -11.78
CA ALA A 96 0.85 -21.48 -11.58
C ALA A 96 0.53 -22.41 -12.77
N ALA A 97 0.70 -21.92 -14.01
CA ALA A 97 0.54 -22.74 -15.21
C ALA A 97 1.55 -23.91 -15.25
N ALA A 98 2.82 -23.66 -14.95
CA ALA A 98 3.86 -24.68 -14.91
C ALA A 98 3.57 -25.78 -13.88
N ALA A 99 3.08 -25.41 -12.69
CA ALA A 99 2.68 -26.37 -11.66
C ALA A 99 1.51 -27.26 -12.10
N ILE A 100 0.50 -26.69 -12.79
CA ILE A 100 -0.63 -27.45 -13.36
C ILE A 100 -0.13 -28.43 -14.44
N PHE A 101 0.75 -28.00 -15.35
CA PHE A 101 1.32 -28.88 -16.36
C PHE A 101 2.16 -30.00 -15.74
N ALA A 102 2.99 -29.72 -14.74
CA ALA A 102 3.76 -30.73 -14.01
C ALA A 102 2.84 -31.76 -13.31
N GLY A 103 1.75 -31.30 -12.69
CA GLY A 103 0.73 -32.16 -12.08
C GLY A 103 0.05 -33.09 -13.10
N VAL A 104 -0.36 -32.55 -14.26
CA VAL A 104 -0.98 -33.33 -15.34
C VAL A 104 -0.02 -34.36 -15.94
N VAL A 105 1.25 -34.00 -16.15
CA VAL A 105 2.29 -34.92 -16.65
C VAL A 105 2.58 -36.03 -15.63
N SER A 106 2.70 -35.68 -14.34
CA SER A 106 2.93 -36.65 -13.25
C SER A 106 1.75 -37.61 -13.08
N TRP A 107 0.52 -37.11 -13.14
CA TRP A 107 -0.68 -37.97 -13.13
C TRP A 107 -0.70 -38.92 -14.34
N ARG A 108 -0.31 -38.43 -15.52
CA ARG A 108 -0.30 -39.24 -16.74
C ARG A 108 0.78 -40.33 -16.70
N SER A 109 2.00 -40.03 -16.24
CA SER A 109 3.06 -41.02 -16.12
C SER A 109 2.69 -42.10 -15.09
N TRP A 110 2.08 -41.72 -13.96
CA TRP A 110 1.62 -42.67 -12.95
C TRP A 110 0.54 -43.64 -13.49
N ARG A 111 -0.45 -43.14 -14.25
CA ARG A 111 -1.45 -44.02 -14.90
C ARG A 111 -0.81 -45.00 -15.88
N HIS A 112 0.19 -44.59 -16.66
CA HIS A 112 0.87 -45.49 -17.59
C HIS A 112 1.68 -46.56 -16.84
N GLY A 113 2.45 -46.17 -15.81
CA GLY A 113 3.22 -47.11 -14.99
C GLY A 113 2.36 -48.17 -14.28
N GLN A 114 1.10 -47.85 -13.94
CA GLN A 114 0.16 -48.83 -13.37
C GLN A 114 -0.22 -49.96 -14.34
N GLN A 115 -0.06 -49.79 -15.65
CA GLN A 115 -0.33 -50.87 -16.62
C GLN A 115 0.79 -51.92 -16.66
N ASP A 116 2.06 -51.53 -16.42
CA ASP A 116 3.20 -52.45 -16.43
C ASP A 116 3.25 -53.38 -15.21
N VAL A 117 2.83 -52.90 -14.03
CA VAL A 117 2.89 -53.68 -12.78
C VAL A 117 1.88 -54.83 -12.74
N ALA A 118 0.76 -54.71 -13.47
CA ALA A 118 -0.27 -55.73 -13.56
C ALA A 118 0.20 -57.04 -14.20
N SER A 119 1.33 -57.03 -14.92
CA SER A 119 1.85 -58.19 -15.65
C SER A 119 2.96 -58.97 -14.93
N LYS A 120 3.40 -58.58 -13.73
CA LYS A 120 4.67 -59.08 -13.14
C LYS A 120 4.65 -59.52 -11.66
N HIS A 121 3.50 -59.89 -11.08
CA HIS A 121 3.44 -60.36 -9.68
C HIS A 121 2.73 -61.71 -9.45
N THR A 122 3.03 -62.72 -10.26
CA THR A 122 2.85 -64.13 -9.86
C THR A 122 4.05 -64.63 -9.05
N GLY A 123 3.97 -64.43 -7.73
CA GLY A 123 4.77 -65.16 -6.73
C GLY A 123 6.05 -64.48 -6.24
N SER A 124 6.03 -64.04 -4.99
CA SER A 124 6.93 -64.61 -3.96
C SER A 124 6.43 -64.31 -2.54
N LYS A 125 6.88 -65.09 -1.55
CA LYS A 125 6.49 -64.95 -0.13
C LYS A 125 7.54 -64.16 0.66
N PRO A 126 7.17 -63.23 1.57
CA PRO A 126 8.04 -62.79 2.66
C PRO A 126 7.85 -63.67 3.92
N ALA A 127 8.87 -63.73 4.77
CA ALA A 127 8.87 -64.47 6.04
C ALA A 127 9.03 -63.55 7.26
N VAL A 128 8.81 -64.11 8.46
CA VAL A 128 8.53 -63.37 9.71
C VAL A 128 9.77 -63.19 10.61
N LYS A 129 9.85 -62.02 11.28
CA LYS A 129 10.40 -61.74 12.64
C LYS A 129 10.14 -60.26 12.95
N ILE A 130 9.23 -59.85 13.86
CA ILE A 130 9.08 -60.07 15.32
C ILE A 130 10.11 -59.29 16.15
N SER A 131 9.58 -58.32 16.93
CA SER A 131 10.21 -57.62 18.06
C SER A 131 9.75 -58.28 19.39
N PRO A 132 10.41 -58.02 20.54
CA PRO A 132 9.77 -57.13 21.51
C PRO A 132 10.74 -56.26 22.36
N GLU A 133 10.16 -55.58 23.35
CA GLU A 133 10.63 -54.43 24.12
C GLU A 133 10.55 -54.73 25.64
N ASN A 134 11.50 -54.26 26.49
CA ASN A 134 11.21 -53.50 27.73
C ASN A 134 12.41 -53.07 28.61
N ASN A 135 12.09 -52.26 29.64
CA ASN A 135 12.94 -51.37 30.47
C ASN A 135 13.52 -52.02 31.76
N ALA A 136 14.55 -51.40 32.37
CA ALA A 136 14.50 -50.83 33.75
C ALA A 136 15.87 -50.38 34.39
N GLY A 137 15.95 -49.09 34.80
CA GLY A 137 16.75 -48.57 35.95
C GLY A 137 18.31 -48.58 35.93
N ALA A 138 19.03 -47.96 36.89
CA ALA A 138 18.73 -46.84 37.81
C ALA A 138 20.00 -46.36 38.59
N GLY A 139 20.08 -45.07 38.97
CA GLY A 139 21.06 -44.49 39.92
C GLY A 139 22.37 -43.91 39.31
N THR A 140 23.10 -42.97 39.94
CA THR A 140 22.93 -42.24 41.24
C THR A 140 23.52 -40.80 41.18
N ASN A 141 23.12 -39.95 42.15
CA ASN A 141 23.49 -38.51 42.35
C ASN A 141 24.67 -38.36 43.37
N PRO A 142 25.03 -37.19 44.01
CA PRO A 142 24.53 -35.79 44.00
C PRO A 142 25.65 -34.75 43.63
N GLU A 143 25.67 -33.42 43.83
CA GLU A 143 25.09 -32.34 44.71
C GLU A 143 25.09 -30.98 43.92
N ASN A 144 24.62 -29.77 44.30
CA ASN A 144 23.78 -29.10 45.34
C ASN A 144 23.27 -27.75 44.71
N ALA A 145 22.20 -27.03 45.13
CA ALA A 145 21.84 -26.31 46.39
C ALA A 145 22.76 -25.09 46.71
N VAL A 146 22.30 -23.85 47.02
CA VAL A 146 21.00 -23.30 47.51
C VAL A 146 20.78 -21.84 47.01
N GLY A 147 19.54 -21.34 46.88
CA GLY A 147 19.24 -19.88 46.92
C GLY A 147 17.88 -19.45 46.34
N PHE A 148 17.16 -18.51 46.99
CA PHE A 148 15.81 -18.03 46.58
C PHE A 148 15.67 -16.49 46.63
N ALA A 149 14.70 -16.00 45.84
CA ALA A 149 13.77 -14.86 46.08
C ALA A 149 13.95 -13.51 45.33
N ASN A 150 12.86 -13.14 44.63
CA ASN A 150 12.20 -11.83 44.45
C ASN A 150 13.00 -10.53 44.20
N GLY A 151 12.57 -9.73 43.20
CA GLY A 151 12.75 -8.27 43.24
C GLY A 151 12.71 -7.51 41.91
N MET A 152 11.58 -6.87 41.61
CA MET A 152 11.44 -5.69 40.74
C MET A 152 10.92 -4.57 41.68
N PRO A 153 11.16 -3.24 41.49
CA PRO A 153 11.54 -2.56 40.24
C PRO A 153 12.61 -1.44 40.38
N ALA A 154 12.76 -0.68 39.28
CA ALA A 154 13.02 0.77 39.20
C ALA A 154 14.42 1.31 38.82
N GLN A 155 14.31 2.43 38.10
CA GLN A 155 15.27 3.36 37.50
C GLN A 155 16.21 4.02 38.57
N VAL A 156 17.25 4.81 38.25
CA VAL A 156 17.46 5.75 37.13
C VAL A 156 18.97 6.01 36.87
N SER A 157 19.31 6.51 35.68
CA SER A 157 20.48 7.37 35.36
C SER A 157 21.90 6.74 35.38
N ALA A 158 22.91 7.28 34.69
CA ALA A 158 22.95 8.07 33.43
C ALA A 158 24.42 8.27 32.97
N GLY A 159 24.67 8.26 31.64
CA GLY A 159 25.72 9.08 31.03
C GLY A 159 26.95 8.41 30.37
N SER A 160 27.35 9.05 29.27
CA SER A 160 28.67 9.07 28.58
C SER A 160 28.99 8.05 27.48
N ASP A 161 29.23 8.62 26.29
CA ASP A 161 30.03 8.19 25.13
C ASP A 161 29.98 6.73 24.64
N GLY A 162 29.19 6.53 23.58
CA GLY A 162 29.39 5.50 22.55
C GLY A 162 29.13 6.10 21.17
N SER A 163 30.16 6.24 20.33
CA SER A 163 30.00 6.67 18.93
C SER A 163 29.66 5.48 18.05
N GLU A 164 28.40 5.04 18.08
CA GLU A 164 27.94 3.87 17.33
C GLU A 164 27.01 4.26 16.18
N ALA A 165 27.25 3.67 15.00
CA ALA A 165 26.39 3.83 13.84
C ALA A 165 25.14 2.98 14.02
N LEU A 166 24.05 3.59 14.47
CA LEU A 166 22.78 2.90 14.71
C LEU A 166 22.16 2.40 13.40
N VAL A 167 22.41 1.13 13.11
CA VAL A 167 21.63 0.33 12.16
C VAL A 167 20.22 0.16 12.74
N ALA A 168 19.21 0.52 11.94
CA ALA A 168 17.77 0.37 12.15
C ALA A 168 17.32 -0.25 13.49
N ASP A 169 17.06 0.61 14.49
CA ASP A 169 16.17 0.29 15.61
C ASP A 169 14.71 0.67 15.25
N ASN A 170 13.74 0.14 15.99
CA ASN A 170 12.32 0.11 15.64
C ASN A 170 11.58 1.44 15.86
N GLU A 171 11.89 2.45 15.03
CA GLU A 171 11.29 3.81 14.97
C GLU A 171 9.74 3.85 14.90
N LEU A 172 9.09 2.75 14.51
CA LEU A 172 7.63 2.62 14.44
C LEU A 172 6.95 2.55 15.82
N SER A 173 7.74 2.40 16.89
CA SER A 173 7.27 2.35 18.27
C SER A 173 6.63 3.69 18.71
N GLY A 174 5.29 3.74 18.79
CA GLY A 174 4.55 4.88 19.36
C GLY A 174 3.64 5.66 18.39
N PHE A 175 3.36 5.13 17.20
CA PHE A 175 2.31 5.67 16.33
C PHE A 175 0.94 5.08 16.67
N THR A 176 -0.11 5.91 16.63
CA THR A 176 -1.52 5.49 16.72
C THR A 176 -2.11 5.38 15.32
N LEU A 177 -2.71 4.23 14.97
CA LEU A 177 -3.39 4.04 13.67
C LEU A 177 -4.62 4.93 13.54
N LEU A 178 -4.92 5.40 12.32
CA LEU A 178 -6.13 6.16 12.04
C LEU A 178 -7.36 5.25 11.87
N PRO A 179 -8.59 5.73 12.16
CA PRO A 179 -9.80 4.95 11.88
C PRO A 179 -9.96 4.66 10.38
N GLY A 180 -10.15 3.38 10.05
CA GLY A 180 -10.38 2.91 8.67
C GLY A 180 -9.14 2.46 7.91
N THR A 181 -7.92 2.70 8.43
CA THR A 181 -6.68 2.26 7.79
C THR A 181 -6.32 0.84 8.22
N ILE A 182 -6.17 -0.08 7.27
CA ILE A 182 -5.61 -1.42 7.53
C ILE A 182 -4.11 -1.25 7.74
N ALA A 183 -3.55 -1.89 8.77
CA ALA A 183 -2.10 -1.93 8.97
C ALA A 183 -1.45 -2.69 7.79
N MET A 184 -0.84 -1.92 6.87
CA MET A 184 -0.07 -2.45 5.75
C MET A 184 1.39 -2.64 6.13
N ASP A 185 2.11 -3.40 5.29
CA ASP A 185 3.52 -3.66 5.49
C ASP A 185 4.29 -2.33 5.49
N THR A 186 5.00 -2.06 6.58
CA THR A 186 5.41 -0.68 6.91
C THR A 186 6.79 -0.31 6.32
N ASP A 187 7.43 -1.25 5.63
CA ASP A 187 8.75 -1.11 5.00
C ASP A 187 8.83 0.03 3.96
N ASP A 188 7.72 0.39 3.30
CA ASP A 188 7.63 1.47 2.31
C ASP A 188 7.04 2.79 2.90
N ALA A 189 6.74 2.87 4.20
CA ALA A 189 6.00 4.00 4.80
C ALA A 189 6.89 5.21 5.17
N ALA A 190 6.41 6.42 4.88
CA ALA A 190 7.15 7.67 5.11
C ALA A 190 6.68 8.42 6.37
N ILE A 191 7.62 8.86 7.22
CA ILE A 191 7.33 9.69 8.40
C ILE A 191 7.47 11.18 8.03
N LEU A 192 6.35 11.92 8.10
CA LEU A 192 6.25 13.34 7.79
C LEU A 192 5.96 14.16 9.05
N ARG A 193 6.94 14.96 9.47
CA ARG A 193 6.79 15.91 10.60
C ARG A 193 6.10 17.21 10.14
N VAL A 194 4.79 17.29 10.35
CA VAL A 194 3.93 18.40 9.92
C VAL A 194 3.62 19.34 11.10
N ARG A 195 3.42 20.64 10.83
CA ARG A 195 2.82 21.57 11.80
C ARG A 195 1.38 21.87 11.41
N MET A 196 0.43 21.52 12.26
CA MET A 196 -1.01 21.68 12.01
C MET A 196 -1.74 22.17 13.28
N GLN A 197 -2.97 22.63 13.13
CA GLN A 197 -3.82 22.94 14.30
C GLN A 197 -4.34 21.64 14.92
N ARG A 198 -4.47 21.60 16.25
CA ARG A 198 -4.91 20.42 16.99
C ARG A 198 -6.29 19.92 16.52
N GLY A 199 -7.19 20.81 16.13
CA GLY A 199 -8.50 20.47 15.56
C GLY A 199 -8.45 19.68 14.25
N ALA A 200 -7.37 19.80 13.47
CA ALA A 200 -7.19 19.02 12.24
C ALA A 200 -7.05 17.51 12.52
N LEU A 201 -6.64 17.11 13.72
CA LEU A 201 -6.64 15.71 14.15
C LEU A 201 -8.07 15.11 14.22
N GLY A 202 -9.10 15.94 14.40
CA GLY A 202 -10.50 15.51 14.33
C GLY A 202 -10.90 15.04 12.93
N ALA A 203 -10.36 15.66 11.88
CA ALA A 203 -10.53 15.20 10.50
C ALA A 203 -9.76 13.89 10.21
N LEU A 204 -8.77 13.56 11.04
CA LEU A 204 -8.08 12.26 11.06
C LEU A 204 -8.76 11.23 11.99
N GLY A 205 -9.96 11.53 12.48
CA GLY A 205 -10.75 10.64 13.34
C GLY A 205 -10.28 10.53 14.79
N LEU A 206 -9.34 11.35 15.24
CA LEU A 206 -8.92 11.40 16.64
C LEU A 206 -9.84 12.29 17.47
N THR A 207 -10.04 11.93 18.74
CA THR A 207 -10.73 12.80 19.71
C THR A 207 -9.85 13.98 20.12
N VAL A 208 -10.42 15.18 20.12
CA VAL A 208 -9.72 16.44 20.38
C VAL A 208 -10.50 17.25 21.42
N ASN A 209 -9.81 17.87 22.38
CA ASN A 209 -10.43 18.90 23.22
C ASN A 209 -10.59 20.19 22.39
N GLU A 210 -11.84 20.58 22.17
CA GLU A 210 -12.27 21.76 21.41
C GLU A 210 -11.66 23.07 21.93
N GLU A 211 -11.47 23.21 23.25
CA GLU A 211 -10.84 24.37 23.90
C GLU A 211 -9.41 24.65 23.39
N ARG A 212 -8.73 23.61 22.88
CA ARG A 212 -7.37 23.69 22.32
C ARG A 212 -7.34 23.45 20.81
N ALA A 213 -8.48 23.38 20.11
CA ALA A 213 -8.53 23.04 18.70
C ALA A 213 -7.73 23.99 17.79
N SER A 214 -7.63 25.28 18.15
CA SER A 214 -6.89 26.31 17.40
C SER A 214 -5.37 26.26 17.59
N GLU A 215 -4.86 25.48 18.55
CA GLU A 215 -3.45 25.41 18.93
C GLU A 215 -2.58 24.77 17.84
N TRP A 216 -1.48 25.42 17.46
CA TRP A 216 -0.52 24.89 16.50
C TRP A 216 0.45 23.89 17.15
N ILE A 217 0.31 22.63 16.78
CA ILE A 217 1.15 21.52 17.23
C ILE A 217 2.05 21.03 16.09
N ARG A 218 3.19 20.43 16.44
CA ARG A 218 3.97 19.57 15.54
C ARG A 218 3.53 18.13 15.76
N VAL A 219 3.42 17.35 14.68
CA VAL A 219 2.94 15.97 14.71
C VAL A 219 3.73 15.17 13.67
N ASP A 220 4.11 13.94 14.00
CA ASP A 220 4.71 13.01 13.04
C ASP A 220 3.60 12.13 12.46
N LEU A 221 3.34 12.24 11.16
CA LEU A 221 2.38 11.40 10.46
C LEU A 221 3.12 10.30 9.69
N LEU A 222 2.65 9.07 9.81
CA LEU A 222 3.08 7.94 8.98
C LEU A 222 2.15 7.88 7.76
N VAL A 223 2.73 7.90 6.56
CA VAL A 223 2.01 7.97 5.27
C VAL A 223 2.43 6.80 4.38
N GLY A 224 1.47 6.16 3.72
CA GLY A 224 1.68 4.96 2.88
C GLY A 224 2.16 5.25 1.45
N ASP A 225 2.31 4.19 0.64
CA ASP A 225 2.62 4.29 -0.81
C ASP A 225 1.48 4.93 -1.62
N ASP A 226 0.27 4.97 -1.05
CA ASP A 226 -0.92 5.66 -1.53
C ASP A 226 -0.94 7.17 -1.24
N GLY A 227 -0.03 7.67 -0.40
CA GLY A 227 -0.01 9.07 0.05
C GLY A 227 -1.06 9.41 1.11
N LEU A 228 -1.77 8.43 1.67
CA LEU A 228 -2.74 8.65 2.75
C LEU A 228 -2.09 8.50 4.14
N PRO A 229 -2.53 9.28 5.15
CA PRO A 229 -2.07 9.10 6.52
C PRO A 229 -2.60 7.79 7.11
N GLN A 230 -1.70 6.90 7.51
CA GLN A 230 -2.02 5.60 8.09
C GLN A 230 -1.87 5.59 9.62
N ALA A 231 -0.91 6.34 10.15
CA ALA A 231 -0.72 6.46 11.60
C ALA A 231 -0.22 7.85 12.00
N VAL A 232 -0.29 8.16 13.29
CA VAL A 232 0.03 9.49 13.83
C VAL A 232 0.66 9.40 15.22
N ARG A 233 1.80 10.08 15.40
CA ARG A 233 2.58 10.16 16.64
C ARG A 233 2.60 11.61 17.12
N LEU A 234 1.98 11.85 18.27
CA LEU A 234 2.00 13.14 18.95
C LEU A 234 3.30 13.29 19.75
N PRO A 235 3.91 14.50 19.83
CA PRO A 235 4.91 14.77 20.84
C PRO A 235 4.27 14.76 22.23
N GLN A 236 5.08 14.39 23.24
CA GLN A 236 4.74 14.54 24.66
C GLN A 236 4.83 16.02 25.09
#